data_AF-A0A5P9JVL0-F1
#
_entry.id   AF-A0A5P9JVL0-F1
#
_cell.length_a   1.000
_cell.length_b   1.000
_cell.length_c   1.000
_cell.angle_alpha   90.00
_cell.angle_beta   90.00
_cell.angle_gamma   90.00
#
_symmetry.space_group_name_H-M   'P 1'
#
loop_
_entity.id
_entity.type
_entity.pdbx_description
1 polymer ?
#
loop_
_entity_poly.entity_id
_entity_poly.type
_entity_poly.pdbx_seq_one_letter_code
_entity_poly.pdbx_strand_id
1 'polypeptide(L)'
;MLPQLQYFHFGDNGLYYGNYGGLDYSAGVEDGTAQVPADPPPVDAYDQLFYEHDLALQQASSPAERLEAHIEVVEGVYGLFSQANGASAADWHI
;
A
#
# COMPACT_ATOMS: atom_id res chain seq x y z
N MET A 1 2.43 -6.83 9.28
CA MET A 1 1.85 -8.20 9.30
C MET A 1 1.64 -8.64 7.85
N LEU A 2 1.61 -9.94 7.57
CA LEU A 2 1.29 -10.45 6.24
C LEU A 2 -0.14 -10.08 5.84
N PRO A 3 -0.44 -9.95 4.53
CA PRO A 3 -1.80 -9.68 4.08
C PRO A 3 -2.75 -10.81 4.49
N GLN A 4 -3.92 -10.44 4.99
CA GLN A 4 -4.95 -11.38 5.44
C GLN A 4 -5.94 -11.67 4.33
N LEU A 5 -6.19 -12.95 4.07
CA LEU A 5 -7.05 -13.40 2.95
C LEU A 5 -8.45 -12.78 2.96
N GLN A 6 -8.99 -12.51 4.14
CA GLN A 6 -10.34 -11.94 4.32
C GLN A 6 -10.51 -10.51 3.80
N TYR A 7 -9.42 -9.79 3.56
CA TYR A 7 -9.46 -8.43 3.01
C TYR A 7 -9.34 -8.38 1.49
N PHE A 8 -9.08 -9.53 0.84
CA PHE A 8 -9.13 -9.61 -0.61
C PHE A 8 -10.57 -9.69 -1.11
N HIS A 9 -10.85 -8.94 -2.17
CA HIS A 9 -12.12 -9.00 -2.88
C HIS A 9 -11.93 -8.69 -4.36
N PHE A 10 -12.88 -9.14 -5.19
CA PHE A 10 -12.95 -8.76 -6.59
C PHE A 10 -13.94 -7.62 -6.75
N GLY A 11 -13.59 -6.59 -7.52
CA GLY A 11 -14.54 -5.60 -8.03
C GLY A 11 -14.69 -5.71 -9.54
N ASP A 12 -15.16 -4.64 -10.16
CA ASP A 12 -15.42 -4.57 -11.59
C ASP A 12 -14.11 -4.52 -12.40
N ASN A 13 -13.07 -3.89 -11.85
CA ASN A 13 -11.81 -3.66 -12.55
C ASN A 13 -10.63 -4.53 -12.06
N GLY A 14 -10.81 -5.36 -11.03
CA GLY A 14 -9.75 -6.29 -10.63
C GLY A 14 -9.83 -6.88 -9.23
N LEU A 15 -8.66 -7.26 -8.73
CA LEU A 15 -8.44 -7.76 -7.38
C LEU A 15 -8.00 -6.60 -6.48
N TYR A 16 -8.68 -6.47 -5.35
CA TYR A 16 -8.45 -5.44 -4.36
C TYR A 16 -8.13 -6.05 -3.00
N TYR A 17 -7.42 -5.27 -2.18
CA TYR A 17 -7.09 -5.59 -0.80
C TYR A 17 -7.46 -4.43 0.11
N GLY A 18 -8.21 -4.71 1.17
CA GLY A 18 -8.53 -3.70 2.18
C GLY A 18 -9.28 -2.52 1.57
N ASN A 19 -8.87 -1.31 1.93
CA ASN A 19 -9.47 -0.07 1.46
C ASN A 19 -8.62 0.66 0.40
N TYR A 20 -7.35 0.28 0.22
CA TYR A 20 -6.40 1.04 -0.62
C TYR A 20 -5.56 0.15 -1.55
N GLY A 21 -5.52 -1.17 -1.36
CA GLY A 21 -4.69 -2.03 -2.20
C GLY A 21 -5.33 -2.35 -3.54
N GLY A 22 -4.88 -1.72 -4.62
CA GLY A 22 -5.23 -2.14 -5.98
C GLY A 22 -4.93 -1.10 -7.06
N LEU A 23 -5.15 -1.48 -8.31
CA LEU A 23 -5.06 -0.55 -9.44
C LEU A 23 -6.32 0.30 -9.49
N ASP A 24 -6.15 1.62 -9.57
CA ASP A 24 -7.24 2.60 -9.65
C ASP A 24 -8.29 2.37 -8.56
N TYR A 25 -7.85 2.10 -7.34
CA TYR A 25 -8.72 1.78 -6.21
C TYR A 25 -8.19 2.45 -4.95
N SER A 26 -9.02 3.26 -4.32
CA SER A 26 -8.66 3.97 -3.10
C SER A 26 -9.89 4.29 -2.27
N ALA A 27 -9.75 4.35 -0.96
CA ALA A 27 -10.84 4.62 -0.02
C ALA A 27 -12.07 3.70 -0.20
N GLY A 28 -11.86 2.43 -0.58
CA GLY A 28 -12.92 1.45 -0.76
C GLY A 28 -13.66 1.52 -2.11
N VAL A 29 -13.21 2.37 -3.04
CA VAL A 29 -13.92 2.68 -4.29
C VAL A 29 -12.96 2.67 -5.48
N GLU A 30 -13.39 2.09 -6.59
CA GLU A 30 -12.69 2.19 -7.88
C GLU A 30 -12.71 3.63 -8.40
N ASP A 31 -11.61 4.07 -9.02
CA ASP A 31 -11.32 5.46 -9.36
C ASP A 31 -11.42 6.43 -8.15
N GLY A 32 -11.32 5.88 -6.94
CA GLY A 32 -11.37 6.62 -5.69
C GLY A 32 -10.11 7.44 -5.44
N THR A 33 -10.13 8.25 -4.37
CA THR A 33 -8.99 9.06 -3.94
C THR A 33 -8.79 8.97 -2.43
N ALA A 34 -7.55 8.83 -2.00
CA ALA A 34 -7.13 8.92 -0.61
C ALA A 34 -7.37 10.32 -0.03
N GLN A 35 -7.73 10.37 1.26
CA GLN A 35 -8.00 11.60 2.01
C GLN A 35 -7.12 11.73 3.26
N VAL A 36 -7.04 12.93 3.83
CA VAL A 36 -6.37 13.20 5.10
C VAL A 36 -7.39 13.84 6.07
N PRO A 37 -7.76 13.17 7.18
CA PRO A 37 -7.32 11.81 7.58
C PRO A 37 -7.87 10.73 6.64
N ALA A 38 -7.28 9.53 6.70
CA ALA A 38 -7.76 8.37 5.94
C ALA A 38 -9.23 8.07 6.28
N ASP A 39 -10.08 7.96 5.26
CA ASP A 39 -11.49 7.60 5.39
C ASP A 39 -11.94 6.77 4.17
N PRO A 40 -12.24 5.48 4.33
CA PRO A 40 -12.16 4.68 5.55
C PRO A 40 -10.69 4.48 6.04
N PRO A 41 -10.46 4.16 7.33
CA PRO A 41 -9.12 3.88 7.82
C PRO A 41 -8.54 2.59 7.19
N PRO A 42 -7.22 2.50 6.99
CA PRO A 42 -6.62 1.26 6.49
C PRO A 42 -6.89 0.08 7.43
N VAL A 43 -7.17 -1.09 6.86
CA VAL A 43 -7.61 -2.27 7.64
C VAL A 43 -6.48 -2.96 8.39
N ASP A 44 -5.23 -2.78 7.94
CA ASP A 44 -4.02 -3.22 8.60
C ASP A 44 -2.78 -2.46 8.08
N ALA A 45 -1.59 -2.87 8.55
CA ALA A 45 -0.33 -2.26 8.14
C ALA A 45 0.01 -2.47 6.65
N TYR A 46 -0.51 -3.52 6.01
CA TYR A 46 -0.28 -3.73 4.58
C TYR A 46 -1.13 -2.73 3.78
N ASP A 47 -2.41 -2.58 4.13
CA ASP A 47 -3.32 -1.58 3.56
C ASP A 47 -2.84 -0.14 3.80
N GLN A 48 -2.22 0.13 4.96
CA GLN A 48 -1.63 1.44 5.28
C GLN A 48 -0.54 1.86 4.28
N LEU A 49 0.27 0.92 3.80
CA LEU A 49 1.31 1.24 2.81
C LEU A 49 0.71 1.66 1.47
N PHE A 50 -0.44 1.09 1.08
CA PHE A 50 -1.13 1.51 -0.13
C PHE A 50 -1.85 2.85 0.05
N TYR A 51 -2.41 3.13 1.23
CA TYR A 51 -2.91 4.47 1.54
C TYR A 51 -1.84 5.55 1.39
N GLU A 52 -0.65 5.31 1.93
CA GLU A 52 0.49 6.23 1.82
C GLU A 52 0.94 6.38 0.35
N HIS A 53 0.96 5.27 -0.39
CA HIS A 53 1.28 5.25 -1.82
C HIS A 53 0.28 6.08 -2.66
N ASP A 54 -1.02 5.90 -2.44
CA ASP A 54 -2.07 6.66 -3.12
C ASP A 54 -1.96 8.15 -2.83
N LEU A 55 -1.75 8.51 -1.55
CA LEU A 55 -1.61 9.90 -1.15
C LEU A 55 -0.38 10.55 -1.78
N ALA A 56 0.76 9.85 -1.81
CA ALA A 56 1.98 10.31 -2.45
C ALA A 56 1.80 10.46 -3.97
N LEU A 57 1.18 9.49 -4.65
CA LEU A 57 0.88 9.57 -6.08
C LEU A 57 -0.07 10.71 -6.43
N GLN A 58 -1.08 10.97 -5.59
CA GLN A 58 -2.01 12.09 -5.76
C GLN A 58 -1.32 13.46 -5.63
N GLN A 59 -0.29 13.56 -4.78
CA GLN A 59 0.44 14.80 -4.54
C GLN A 59 1.65 14.97 -5.46
N ALA A 60 2.11 13.90 -6.11
CA ALA A 60 3.27 13.91 -6.97
C ALA A 60 3.07 14.80 -8.21
N SER A 61 3.96 15.76 -8.36
CA SER A 61 4.03 16.73 -9.45
C SER A 61 5.03 16.35 -10.54
N SER A 62 5.88 15.34 -10.28
CA SER A 62 6.96 14.93 -11.17
C SER A 62 7.09 13.40 -11.30
N PRO A 63 7.72 12.90 -12.38
CA PRO A 63 8.04 11.48 -12.50
C PRO A 63 8.97 10.95 -11.39
N ALA A 64 9.84 11.79 -10.83
CA ALA A 64 10.74 11.41 -9.77
C ALA A 64 9.99 11.15 -8.45
N GLU A 65 9.04 12.01 -8.09
CA GLU A 65 8.18 11.82 -6.91
C GLU A 65 7.29 10.57 -7.04
N ARG A 66 6.79 10.29 -8.25
CA ARG A 66 6.05 9.06 -8.53
C ARG A 66 6.93 7.82 -8.35
N LEU A 67 8.16 7.86 -8.86
CA LEU A 67 9.12 6.78 -8.69
C LEU A 67 9.44 6.53 -7.21
N GLU A 68 9.64 7.60 -6.43
CA GLU A 68 9.87 7.49 -4.98
C GLU A 68 8.71 6.79 -4.28
N ALA A 69 7.47 7.22 -4.55
CA ALA A 69 6.29 6.59 -3.98
C ALA A 69 6.22 5.08 -4.29
N HIS A 70 6.57 4.67 -5.52
CA HIS A 70 6.64 3.25 -5.89
C HIS A 70 7.75 2.49 -5.15
N ILE A 71 8.90 3.12 -4.91
CA ILE A 71 10.00 2.50 -4.14
C ILE A 71 9.55 2.31 -2.69
N GLU A 72 8.99 3.35 -2.08
CA GLU A 72 8.57 3.35 -0.67
C GLU A 72 7.55 2.23 -0.37
N VAL A 73 6.54 2.04 -1.23
CA VAL A 73 5.55 0.96 -1.02
C VAL A 73 6.19 -0.42 -1.15
N VAL A 74 7.11 -0.63 -2.10
CA VAL A 74 7.81 -1.92 -2.28
C VAL A 74 8.71 -2.22 -1.08
N GLU A 75 9.50 -1.24 -0.64
CA GLU A 75 10.36 -1.38 0.55
C GLU A 75 9.54 -1.60 1.82
N GLY A 76 8.43 -0.89 1.97
CA GLY A 76 7.49 -1.07 3.09
C GLY A 76 6.91 -2.49 3.12
N VAL A 77 6.43 -2.99 1.98
CA VAL A 77 5.88 -4.36 1.87
C VAL A 77 6.96 -5.39 2.21
N TYR A 78 8.17 -5.20 1.69
CA TYR A 78 9.31 -6.06 2.02
C TYR A 78 9.65 -6.02 3.51
N GLY A 79 9.64 -4.83 4.12
CA GLY A 79 9.86 -4.64 5.55
C GLY A 79 8.83 -5.39 6.40
N LEU A 80 7.54 -5.33 6.04
CA LEU A 80 6.49 -6.09 6.72
C LEU A 80 6.70 -7.60 6.59
N PHE A 81 7.12 -8.07 5.42
CA PHE A 81 7.40 -9.49 5.19
C PHE A 81 8.61 -9.98 6.01
N SER A 82 9.70 -9.21 6.04
CA SER A 82 10.90 -9.55 6.80
C SER A 82 10.64 -9.60 8.30
N GLN A 83 9.87 -8.63 8.83
CA GLN A 83 9.45 -8.62 10.23
C GLN A 83 8.56 -9.82 10.58
N ALA A 84 7.61 -10.17 9.71
CA ALA A 84 6.73 -11.31 9.93
C ALA A 84 7.47 -12.66 9.94
N ASN A 85 8.59 -12.77 9.23
CA ASN A 85 9.38 -14.00 9.10
C ASN A 85 10.61 -14.04 10.02
N GLY A 86 10.79 -13.06 10.92
CA GLY A 86 11.92 -13.04 11.86
C GLY A 86 13.29 -12.81 11.20
N ALA A 87 13.34 -12.46 9.92
CA ALA A 87 14.56 -12.04 9.26
C ALA A 87 14.81 -10.57 9.64
N SER A 88 15.71 -10.33 10.58
CA SER A 88 16.13 -8.96 10.88
C SER A 88 16.87 -8.39 9.66
N ALA A 89 16.62 -7.12 9.33
CA ALA A 89 17.30 -6.40 8.23
C ALA A 89 18.83 -6.30 8.39
N ALA A 90 19.42 -6.89 9.44
CA ALA A 90 20.86 -6.90 9.71
C ALA A 90 21.66 -7.93 8.87
N ASP A 91 21.01 -8.82 8.11
CA ASP A 91 21.69 -9.89 7.37
C ASP A 91 22.24 -9.48 5.99
N TRP A 92 22.16 -8.20 5.61
CA TRP A 92 22.65 -7.72 4.31
C TRP A 92 23.61 -6.53 4.45
N HIS A 93 24.81 -6.80 4.98
CA HIS A 93 25.98 -6.01 4.64
C HIS A 93 26.53 -6.51 3.30
N ILE A 94 26.44 -5.66 2.27
CA ILE A 94 27.23 -5.77 1.02
C ILE A 94 28.72 -5.55 1.37
#